data_AF-A0A7S2B799-F1
#
_entry.id   AF-A0A7S2B799-F1
#
_cell.length_a   1.000
_cell.length_b   1.000
_cell.length_c   1.000
_cell.angle_alpha   90.00
_cell.angle_beta   90.00
_cell.angle_gamma   90.00
#
_symmetry.space_group_name_H-M   'P 1'
#
loop_
_entity.id
_entity.type
_entity.pdbx_description
1 polymer ?
#
loop_
_entity_poly.entity_id
_entity_poly.type
_entity_poly.pdbx_seq_one_letter_code
_entity_poly.pdbx_strand_id
1 'polypeptide(L)'
;GVDVSVDDYASEVANMLNDEDWEVRMVGCEALAMMGEKAKDQATRVSAIFDDERYAVRARAAHACGKLKDADSAAGLADLIADNCPTVREEAMLALAELGDDGSEYIEKVFEKINDFSPTVRAAA
;
A
#
# COMPACT_ATOMS: atom_id res chain seq x y z
N GLY A 1 -33.47 8.28 6.75
CA GLY A 1 -32.25 7.75 7.34
C GLY A 1 -31.15 8.08 6.38
N VAL A 2 -30.04 8.64 6.85
CA VAL A 2 -28.94 9.08 5.98
C VAL A 2 -28.43 7.85 5.22
N ASP A 3 -28.52 7.91 3.90
CA ASP A 3 -27.90 6.94 3.01
C ASP A 3 -26.41 7.28 2.97
N VAL A 4 -25.67 6.80 3.96
CA VAL A 4 -24.23 7.03 4.08
C VAL A 4 -23.57 6.06 3.10
N SER A 5 -23.01 6.57 2.00
CA SER A 5 -22.38 5.71 0.99
C SER A 5 -21.07 5.14 1.54
N VAL A 6 -20.55 4.08 0.93
CA VAL A 6 -19.21 3.55 1.28
C VAL A 6 -18.13 4.64 1.15
N ASP A 7 -18.35 5.64 0.29
CA ASP A 7 -17.42 6.75 0.03
C ASP A 7 -17.32 7.70 1.23
N ASP A 8 -18.44 7.92 1.94
CA ASP A 8 -18.46 8.73 3.15
C ASP A 8 -17.63 8.06 4.26
N TYR A 9 -17.80 6.74 4.45
CA TYR A 9 -17.00 5.97 5.41
C TYR A 9 -15.52 5.90 5.02
N ALA A 10 -15.21 5.74 3.73
CA ALA A 10 -13.82 5.71 3.25
C ALA A 10 -13.11 7.04 3.53
N SER A 11 -13.79 8.16 3.33
CA SER A 11 -13.24 9.49 3.61
C SER A 11 -12.97 9.71 5.09
N GLU A 12 -13.86 9.25 5.98
CA GLU A 12 -13.67 9.29 7.43
C GLU A 12 -12.51 8.41 7.89
N VAL A 13 -12.42 7.16 7.40
CA VAL A 13 -11.31 6.25 7.70
C VAL A 13 -9.99 6.85 7.22
N ALA A 14 -9.96 7.47 6.05
CA ALA A 14 -8.74 8.08 5.54
C ALA A 14 -8.25 9.27 6.38
N ASN A 15 -9.07 9.84 7.28
CA ASN A 15 -8.59 10.83 8.25
C ASN A 15 -7.62 10.22 9.27
N MET A 16 -7.75 8.93 9.57
CA MET A 16 -6.86 8.19 10.47
C MET A 16 -5.42 8.13 9.96
N LEU A 17 -5.20 8.31 8.65
CA LEU A 17 -3.87 8.32 8.03
C LEU A 17 -3.00 9.50 8.50
N ASN A 18 -3.60 10.53 9.13
CA ASN A 18 -2.88 11.70 9.67
C ASN A 18 -2.78 11.68 11.20
N ASP A 19 -3.16 10.59 11.86
CA ASP A 19 -3.14 10.50 13.31
C ASP A 19 -1.68 10.51 13.85
N GLU A 20 -1.49 11.10 15.03
CA GLU A 20 -0.18 11.14 15.68
C GLU A 20 0.28 9.73 16.09
N ASP A 21 -0.65 8.84 16.43
CA ASP A 21 -0.37 7.45 16.74
C ASP A 21 -0.22 6.63 15.46
N TRP A 22 0.94 6.01 15.30
CA TRP A 22 1.26 5.17 14.15
C TRP A 22 0.37 3.92 14.06
N GLU A 23 -0.13 3.41 15.18
CA GLU A 23 -1.06 2.27 15.16
C GLU A 23 -2.38 2.69 14.53
N VAL A 24 -2.85 3.91 14.80
CA VAL A 24 -4.07 4.46 14.20
C VAL A 24 -3.90 4.65 12.69
N ARG A 25 -2.75 5.17 12.25
CA ARG A 25 -2.44 5.29 10.80
C ARG A 25 -2.41 3.93 10.11
N MET A 26 -1.77 2.94 10.72
CA MET A 26 -1.72 1.56 10.22
C MET A 26 -3.11 0.94 10.12
N VAL A 27 -3.96 1.11 11.14
CA VAL A 27 -5.35 0.63 11.12
C VAL A 27 -6.17 1.34 10.05
N GLY A 28 -5.94 2.64 9.82
CA GLY A 28 -6.56 3.39 8.72
C GLY A 28 -6.24 2.77 7.36
N CYS A 29 -4.98 2.41 7.12
CA CYS A 29 -4.59 1.69 5.90
C CYS A 29 -5.32 0.35 5.77
N GLU A 30 -5.38 -0.44 6.85
CA GLU A 30 -6.02 -1.75 6.80
C GLU A 30 -7.53 -1.65 6.54
N ALA A 31 -8.20 -0.70 7.17
CA ALA A 31 -9.62 -0.47 6.97
C ALA A 31 -9.93 -0.07 5.51
N LEU A 32 -9.11 0.80 4.90
CA LEU A 32 -9.23 1.14 3.48
C LEU A 32 -8.94 -0.06 2.58
N ALA A 33 -7.94 -0.88 2.92
CA ALA A 33 -7.62 -2.11 2.19
C ALA A 33 -8.80 -3.10 2.20
N MET A 34 -9.49 -3.24 3.33
CA MET A 34 -10.69 -4.08 3.46
C MET A 34 -11.87 -3.55 2.63
N MET A 35 -11.97 -2.24 2.41
CA MET A 35 -12.98 -1.64 1.52
C MET A 35 -12.67 -1.90 0.04
N GLY A 36 -11.40 -2.11 -0.32
CA GLY A 36 -10.94 -2.40 -1.67
C GLY A 36 -11.25 -1.27 -2.65
N GLU A 37 -11.50 -1.61 -3.93
CA GLU A 37 -11.76 -0.64 -5.00
C GLU A 37 -12.86 0.40 -4.70
N LYS A 38 -13.79 0.11 -3.78
CA LYS A 38 -14.81 1.09 -3.36
C LYS A 38 -14.23 2.30 -2.62
N ALA A 39 -13.03 2.17 -2.07
CA ALA A 39 -12.29 3.27 -1.42
C ALA A 39 -11.16 3.80 -2.30
N LYS A 40 -11.15 3.50 -3.61
CA LYS A 40 -10.07 3.88 -4.53
C LYS A 40 -9.81 5.39 -4.56
N ASP A 41 -10.84 6.21 -4.38
CA ASP A 41 -10.69 7.67 -4.32
C ASP A 41 -9.82 8.16 -3.15
N GLN A 42 -9.51 7.30 -2.17
CA GLN A 42 -8.60 7.61 -1.07
C GLN A 42 -7.16 7.18 -1.36
N ALA A 43 -6.85 6.55 -2.50
CA ALA A 43 -5.54 5.97 -2.76
C ALA A 43 -4.41 7.01 -2.75
N THR A 44 -4.64 8.24 -3.23
CA THR A 44 -3.67 9.34 -3.12
C THR A 44 -3.32 9.67 -1.66
N ARG A 45 -4.27 9.54 -0.74
CA ARG A 45 -4.01 9.78 0.71
C ARG A 45 -3.22 8.62 1.32
N VAL A 46 -3.46 7.39 0.85
CA VAL A 46 -2.71 6.21 1.28
C VAL A 46 -1.27 6.25 0.75
N SER A 47 -1.06 6.60 -0.52
CA SER A 47 0.29 6.67 -1.10
C SER A 47 1.11 7.84 -0.54
N ALA A 48 0.45 8.90 -0.04
CA ALA A 48 1.12 10.02 0.61
C ALA A 48 1.87 9.66 1.91
N ILE A 49 1.65 8.47 2.49
CA ILE A 49 2.35 8.00 3.69
C ILE A 49 3.30 6.83 3.41
N PHE A 50 3.72 6.65 2.16
CA PHE A 50 4.79 5.72 1.79
C PHE A 50 6.14 6.08 2.43
N ASP A 51 6.33 7.28 2.95
CA ASP A 51 7.54 7.71 3.65
C ASP A 51 7.38 7.72 5.19
N ASP A 52 6.31 7.13 5.72
CA ASP A 52 6.05 7.09 7.17
C ASP A 52 7.26 6.56 7.96
N GLU A 53 7.55 7.16 9.12
CA GLU A 53 8.67 6.75 9.96
C GLU A 53 8.59 5.28 10.40
N ARG A 54 7.38 4.71 10.53
CA ARG A 54 7.15 3.32 10.93
C ARG A 54 7.02 2.43 9.73
N TYR A 55 7.90 1.43 9.64
CA TYR A 55 7.84 0.43 8.58
C TYR A 55 6.49 -0.30 8.53
N ALA A 56 5.82 -0.48 9.68
CA ALA A 56 4.51 -1.13 9.74
C ALA A 56 3.44 -0.31 9.00
N VAL A 57 3.50 1.02 9.10
CA VAL A 57 2.59 1.93 8.37
C VAL A 57 2.92 1.89 6.89
N ARG A 58 4.19 2.02 6.49
CA ARG A 58 4.59 1.94 5.07
C ARG A 58 4.16 0.63 4.40
N ALA A 59 4.38 -0.50 5.08
CA ALA A 59 3.97 -1.82 4.60
C ALA A 59 2.44 -1.89 4.41
N ARG A 60 1.67 -1.36 5.37
CA ARG A 60 0.21 -1.38 5.29
C ARG A 60 -0.35 -0.41 4.25
N ALA A 61 0.31 0.72 4.05
CA ALA A 61 -0.01 1.64 2.97
C ALA A 61 0.22 0.97 1.60
N ALA A 62 1.35 0.27 1.42
CA ALA A 62 1.63 -0.48 0.19
C ALA A 62 0.54 -1.54 -0.08
N HIS A 63 0.24 -2.38 0.92
CA HIS A 63 -0.84 -3.36 0.86
C HIS A 63 -2.18 -2.72 0.47
N ALA A 64 -2.54 -1.61 1.12
CA ALA A 64 -3.79 -0.91 0.85
C ALA A 64 -3.87 -0.41 -0.60
N CYS A 65 -2.83 0.23 -1.14
CA CYS A 65 -2.81 0.66 -2.54
C CYS A 65 -3.03 -0.50 -3.53
N GLY A 66 -2.45 -1.68 -3.29
CA GLY A 66 -2.71 -2.89 -4.08
C GLY A 66 -4.19 -3.32 -4.05
N LYS A 67 -4.84 -3.25 -2.87
CA LYS A 67 -6.27 -3.55 -2.71
C LYS A 67 -7.19 -2.50 -3.31
N LEU A 68 -6.80 -1.24 -3.30
CA LEU A 68 -7.53 -0.13 -3.91
C LEU A 68 -7.46 -0.15 -5.45
N LYS A 69 -6.57 -0.96 -6.05
CA LYS A 69 -6.31 -1.02 -7.50
C LYS A 69 -5.99 0.36 -8.09
N ASP A 70 -5.16 1.11 -7.39
CA ASP A 70 -4.74 2.44 -7.82
C ASP A 70 -3.45 2.38 -8.66
N ALA A 71 -3.62 2.48 -9.98
CA ALA A 71 -2.52 2.51 -10.95
C ALA A 71 -1.50 3.62 -10.66
N ASP A 72 -1.97 4.79 -10.21
CA ASP A 72 -1.12 5.96 -9.97
C ASP A 72 -0.15 5.73 -8.79
N SER A 73 -0.42 4.75 -7.93
CA SER A 73 0.47 4.34 -6.84
C SER A 73 1.64 3.45 -7.28
N ALA A 74 1.62 2.89 -8.50
CA ALA A 74 2.60 1.89 -8.95
C ALA A 74 4.05 2.40 -8.88
N ALA A 75 4.32 3.64 -9.27
CA ALA A 75 5.66 4.23 -9.17
C ALA A 75 6.16 4.31 -7.73
N GLY A 76 5.30 4.75 -6.80
CA GLY A 76 5.64 4.83 -5.38
C GLY A 76 5.86 3.45 -4.75
N LEU A 77 5.02 2.47 -5.09
CA LEU A 77 5.23 1.08 -4.69
C LEU A 77 6.56 0.53 -5.20
N ALA A 78 6.94 0.87 -6.43
CA ALA A 78 8.20 0.45 -7.01
C ALA A 78 9.43 1.02 -6.29
N ASP A 79 9.29 2.19 -5.67
CA ASP A 79 10.35 2.77 -4.82
C ASP A 79 10.45 2.04 -3.47
N LEU A 80 9.32 1.58 -2.92
CA LEU A 80 9.28 0.77 -1.68
C LEU A 80 9.93 -0.62 -1.83
N ILE A 81 10.13 -1.12 -3.05
CA ILE A 81 10.95 -2.33 -3.30
C ILE A 81 12.40 -2.14 -2.79
N ALA A 82 12.88 -0.90 -2.62
CA ALA A 82 14.19 -0.60 -2.05
C ALA A 82 14.17 -0.32 -0.53
N ASP A 83 13.03 -0.46 0.15
CA ASP A 83 12.90 -0.15 1.58
C ASP A 83 13.85 -0.99 2.45
N ASN A 84 14.32 -0.40 3.55
CA ASN A 84 15.20 -1.08 4.50
C ASN A 84 14.51 -2.28 5.20
N CYS A 85 13.21 -2.21 5.41
CA CYS A 85 12.42 -3.27 6.03
C CYS A 85 11.99 -4.32 5.00
N PRO A 86 12.31 -5.62 5.21
CA PRO A 86 11.87 -6.69 4.32
C PRO A 86 10.35 -6.77 4.14
N THR A 87 9.58 -6.52 5.20
CA THR A 87 8.11 -6.55 5.14
C THR A 87 7.57 -5.47 4.20
N VAL A 88 8.17 -4.28 4.19
CA VAL A 88 7.76 -3.21 3.25
C VAL A 88 8.08 -3.60 1.81
N ARG A 89 9.27 -4.17 1.56
CA ARG A 89 9.65 -4.64 0.23
C ARG A 89 8.71 -5.72 -0.29
N GLU A 90 8.37 -6.69 0.56
CA GLU A 90 7.44 -7.77 0.24
C GLU A 90 6.05 -7.23 -0.12
N GLU A 91 5.46 -6.40 0.74
CA GLU A 91 4.13 -5.82 0.50
C GLU A 91 4.10 -4.94 -0.75
N ALA A 92 5.19 -4.21 -1.04
CA ALA A 92 5.30 -3.43 -2.26
C ALA A 92 5.26 -4.28 -3.53
N MET A 93 5.97 -5.42 -3.54
CA MET A 93 5.95 -6.34 -4.70
C MET A 93 4.61 -7.05 -4.84
N LEU A 94 3.99 -7.46 -3.74
CA LEU A 94 2.65 -8.04 -3.76
C LEU A 94 1.61 -7.02 -4.27
N ALA A 95 1.70 -5.77 -3.82
CA ALA A 95 0.83 -4.70 -4.29
C ALA A 95 1.00 -4.42 -5.79
N LEU A 96 2.23 -4.39 -6.30
CA LEU A 96 2.49 -4.26 -7.74
C LEU A 96 1.90 -5.44 -8.53
N ALA A 97 2.06 -6.68 -8.05
CA ALA A 97 1.42 -7.83 -8.68
C ALA A 97 -0.11 -7.70 -8.70
N GLU A 98 -0.69 -7.11 -7.67
CA GLU A 98 -2.10 -6.81 -7.58
C GLU A 98 -2.59 -5.72 -8.55
N LEU A 99 -1.72 -4.79 -8.96
CA LEU A 99 -2.04 -3.77 -9.97
C LEU A 99 -1.99 -4.31 -11.41
N GLY A 100 -1.49 -5.52 -11.63
CA GLY A 100 -1.49 -6.14 -12.96
C GLY A 100 -0.59 -5.39 -13.96
N ASP A 101 -1.17 -4.95 -15.09
CA ASP A 101 -0.43 -4.31 -16.18
C ASP A 101 0.33 -3.06 -15.71
N ASP A 102 -0.27 -2.23 -14.84
CA ASP A 102 0.37 -1.03 -14.30
C ASP A 102 1.57 -1.38 -13.39
N GLY A 103 1.48 -2.49 -12.65
CA GLY A 103 2.59 -2.99 -11.83
C GLY A 103 3.70 -3.65 -12.66
N SER A 104 3.34 -4.25 -13.80
CA SER A 104 4.27 -4.97 -14.67
C SER A 104 5.35 -4.09 -15.29
N GLU A 105 5.13 -2.77 -15.36
CA GLU A 105 6.13 -1.79 -15.78
C GLU A 105 7.42 -1.87 -14.91
N TYR A 106 7.31 -2.35 -13.68
CA TYR A 106 8.41 -2.41 -12.71
C TYR A 106 9.00 -3.81 -12.53
N ILE A 107 8.72 -4.75 -13.44
CA ILE A 107 9.16 -6.15 -13.32
C ILE A 107 10.68 -6.31 -13.21
N GLU A 108 11.48 -5.42 -13.81
CA GLU A 108 12.94 -5.44 -13.69
C GLU A 108 13.38 -5.18 -12.24
N LYS A 109 12.76 -4.21 -11.55
CA LYS A 109 13.03 -3.92 -10.12
C LYS A 109 12.61 -5.08 -9.22
N VAL A 110 11.50 -5.74 -9.55
CA VAL A 110 11.04 -6.94 -8.82
C VAL A 110 12.04 -8.08 -9.01
N PHE A 111 12.47 -8.34 -10.25
CA PHE A 111 13.41 -9.42 -10.57
C PHE A 111 14.77 -9.27 -9.87
N GLU A 112 15.23 -8.05 -9.58
CA GLU A 112 16.44 -7.83 -8.78
C GLU A 112 16.34 -8.43 -7.36
N LYS A 113 15.13 -8.61 -6.82
CA LYS A 113 14.87 -9.08 -5.45
C LYS A 113 14.85 -10.60 -5.30
N ILE A 114 15.02 -11.38 -6.38
CA ILE A 114 15.20 -12.85 -6.28
C ILE A 114 16.44 -13.25 -5.45
N ASN A 115 17.38 -12.33 -5.27
CA ASN A 115 18.60 -12.51 -4.47
C ASN A 115 18.56 -11.77 -3.12
N ASP A 116 17.40 -11.23 -2.70
CA ASP A 116 17.27 -10.52 -1.43
C ASP A 116 17.65 -11.40 -0.23
N PHE A 117 18.20 -10.81 0.83
CA PHE A 117 18.57 -11.56 2.04
C PHE A 117 17.34 -12.18 2.73
N SER A 118 16.18 -11.54 2.67
CA SER A 118 14.94 -12.04 3.25
C SER A 118 14.32 -13.14 2.38
N PRO A 119 14.03 -14.33 2.94
CA PRO A 119 13.31 -15.38 2.22
C PRO A 119 11.92 -14.97 1.72
N THR A 120 11.21 -14.12 2.46
CA THR A 120 9.86 -13.69 2.06
C THR A 120 9.91 -12.73 0.88
N VAL A 121 10.89 -11.82 0.87
CA VAL A 121 11.15 -10.93 -0.27
C VAL A 121 11.53 -11.73 -1.50
N ARG A 122 12.41 -12.74 -1.38
CA ARG A 122 12.72 -13.63 -2.51
C ARG A 122 11.51 -14.43 -3.01
N ALA A 123 10.56 -14.75 -2.14
CA ALA A 123 9.36 -15.50 -2.52
C ALA A 123 8.30 -14.64 -3.22
N ALA A 124 8.30 -13.33 -2.95
CA ALA A 124 7.41 -12.36 -3.58
C ALA A 124 7.96 -11.77 -4.89
N ALA A 125 9.24 -12.00 -5.20
CA ALA A 125 9.92 -11.59 -6.43
C ALA A 125 9.78 -12.63 -7.56
#